data_AF-A0A243ASU0-F1
#
_entry.id   AF-A0A243ASU0-F1
#
_cell.length_a   1.000
_cell.length_b   1.000
_cell.length_c   1.000
_cell.angle_alpha   90.00
_cell.angle_beta   90.00
_cell.angle_gamma   90.00
#
_symmetry.space_group_name_H-M   'P 1'
#
loop_
_entity.id
_entity.type
_entity.pdbx_description
1 polymer ?
#
loop_
_entity_poly.entity_id
_entity_poly.type
_entity_poly.pdbx_seq_one_letter_code
_entity_poly.pdbx_strand_id
1 'polypeptide(L)'
;MNSSVRVQEQNEQEDTKKILEGIAVAFAFLVVGLVLYFIPDYLGNKYVTLVVSIILLTIAIIGFSIEISKTLNGSSDFTINIVLGGLFVTAAYTLHYYFPIWWINILGLIILLMGVYAVVLGMMKLVAYVFNSNGGSISTKIFLIITQILTVLSALAAIFEALGIKVDVFK
;
A
#
# COMPACT_ATOMS: atom_id res chain seq x y z
N MET A 1 -12.70 -41.36 -11.19
CA MET A 1 -12.22 -39.95 -11.17
C MET A 1 -12.70 -39.35 -9.85
N ASN A 2 -11.77 -39.03 -8.96
CA ASN A 2 -12.02 -38.87 -7.52
C ASN A 2 -12.74 -37.53 -7.23
N SER A 3 -13.85 -37.56 -6.48
CA SER A 3 -14.65 -36.36 -6.16
C SER A 3 -13.87 -35.34 -5.33
N SER A 4 -12.88 -35.78 -4.54
CA SER A 4 -12.00 -34.92 -3.75
C SER A 4 -11.08 -34.02 -4.59
N VAL A 5 -10.63 -34.49 -5.76
CA VAL A 5 -9.77 -33.73 -6.67
C VAL A 5 -10.55 -32.58 -7.34
N ARG A 6 -11.81 -32.83 -7.72
CA ARG A 6 -12.69 -31.80 -8.29
C ARG A 6 -13.05 -30.71 -7.29
N VAL A 7 -13.21 -31.07 -6.01
CA VAL A 7 -13.50 -30.10 -4.94
C VAL A 7 -12.27 -29.23 -4.63
N GLN A 8 -11.06 -29.78 -4.70
CA GLN A 8 -9.82 -28.99 -4.55
C GLN A 8 -9.60 -28.02 -5.70
N GLU A 9 -9.78 -28.45 -6.95
CA GLU A 9 -9.64 -27.58 -8.13
C GLU A 9 -10.69 -26.46 -8.16
N GLN A 10 -11.93 -26.73 -7.73
CA GLN A 10 -12.96 -25.68 -7.60
C GLN A 10 -12.62 -24.64 -6.52
N ASN A 11 -12.10 -25.08 -5.37
CA ASN A 11 -11.73 -24.16 -4.29
C ASN A 11 -10.55 -23.25 -4.70
N GLU A 12 -9.51 -23.77 -5.37
CA GLU A 12 -8.40 -22.94 -5.84
C GLU A 12 -8.82 -21.91 -6.90
N GLN A 13 -9.75 -22.28 -7.80
CA GLN A 13 -10.31 -21.35 -8.76
C GLN A 13 -11.15 -20.26 -8.09
N GLU A 14 -11.93 -20.60 -7.07
CA GLU A 14 -12.73 -19.64 -6.32
C GLU A 14 -11.85 -18.65 -5.54
N ASP A 15 -10.78 -19.12 -4.91
CA ASP A 15 -9.84 -18.27 -4.18
C ASP A 15 -9.08 -17.32 -5.11
N THR A 16 -8.63 -17.83 -6.27
CA THR A 16 -7.99 -16.99 -7.29
C THR A 16 -8.93 -15.90 -7.80
N LYS A 17 -10.22 -16.23 -7.99
CA LYS A 17 -11.23 -15.26 -8.42
C LYS A 17 -11.45 -14.17 -7.36
N LYS A 18 -11.55 -14.54 -6.08
CA LYS A 18 -11.71 -13.58 -4.97
C LYS A 18 -10.52 -12.61 -4.86
N ILE A 19 -9.30 -13.12 -5.02
CA ILE A 19 -8.08 -12.29 -5.04
C ILE A 19 -8.15 -11.30 -6.20
N LEU A 20 -8.51 -11.77 -7.40
CA LEU A 20 -8.60 -10.92 -8.59
C LEU A 20 -9.68 -9.84 -8.44
N GLU A 21 -10.84 -10.18 -7.86
CA GLU A 21 -11.90 -9.22 -7.53
C GLU A 21 -11.41 -8.15 -6.54
N GLY A 22 -10.68 -8.56 -5.50
CA GLY A 22 -10.09 -7.62 -4.55
C GLY A 22 -9.06 -6.67 -5.20
N ILE A 23 -8.18 -7.20 -6.05
CA ILE A 23 -7.22 -6.41 -6.84
C ILE A 23 -7.95 -5.42 -7.74
N ALA A 24 -9.03 -5.85 -8.41
CA ALA A 24 -9.84 -4.99 -9.26
C ALA A 24 -10.49 -3.84 -8.48
N VAL A 25 -11.00 -4.11 -7.28
CA VAL A 25 -11.55 -3.08 -6.38
C VAL A 25 -10.47 -2.08 -5.94
N ALA A 26 -9.30 -2.56 -5.51
CA ALA A 26 -8.18 -1.71 -5.14
C ALA A 26 -7.71 -0.83 -6.32
N PHE A 27 -7.67 -1.40 -7.52
CA PHE A 27 -7.34 -0.67 -8.75
C PHE A 27 -8.40 0.39 -9.10
N ALA A 28 -9.69 0.09 -8.93
CA ALA A 28 -10.74 1.07 -9.13
C ALA A 28 -10.58 2.27 -8.17
N PHE A 29 -10.30 2.03 -6.89
CA PHE A 29 -9.99 3.09 -5.93
C PHE A 29 -8.77 3.91 -6.34
N LEU A 30 -7.71 3.26 -6.83
CA LEU A 30 -6.50 3.93 -7.31
C LEU A 30 -6.82 4.85 -8.49
N VAL A 31 -7.51 4.35 -9.50
CA VAL A 31 -7.84 5.12 -10.71
C VAL A 31 -8.74 6.31 -10.37
N VAL A 32 -9.80 6.09 -9.58
CA VAL A 32 -10.70 7.19 -9.19
C VAL A 32 -9.97 8.21 -8.32
N GLY A 33 -9.14 7.76 -7.37
CA GLY A 33 -8.31 8.65 -6.55
C GLY A 33 -7.38 9.51 -7.39
N LEU A 34 -6.67 8.92 -8.36
CA LEU A 34 -5.80 9.65 -9.28
C LEU A 34 -6.59 10.63 -10.17
N VAL A 35 -7.76 10.25 -10.68
CA VAL A 35 -8.60 11.16 -11.47
C VAL A 35 -9.01 12.38 -10.66
N LEU A 36 -9.46 12.20 -9.41
CA LEU A 36 -9.81 13.32 -8.53
C LEU A 36 -8.58 14.17 -8.19
N TYR A 37 -7.41 13.55 -8.02
CA TYR A 37 -6.16 14.27 -7.80
C TYR A 37 -5.80 15.19 -8.98
N PHE A 38 -5.85 14.67 -10.22
CA PHE A 38 -5.49 15.43 -11.41
C PHE A 38 -6.57 16.41 -11.88
N ILE A 39 -7.82 16.25 -11.45
CA ILE A 39 -8.96 17.12 -11.80
C ILE A 39 -9.51 17.75 -10.50
N PRO A 40 -8.84 18.77 -9.93
CA PRO A 40 -9.16 19.30 -8.61
C PRO A 40 -10.59 19.86 -8.49
N ASP A 41 -11.20 20.31 -9.57
CA ASP A 41 -12.56 20.87 -9.55
C ASP A 41 -13.68 19.84 -9.80
N TYR A 42 -13.36 18.53 -9.85
CA TYR A 42 -14.34 17.48 -10.18
C TYR A 42 -15.58 17.46 -9.26
N LEU A 43 -15.41 17.68 -7.95
CA LEU A 43 -16.53 17.77 -6.99
C LEU A 43 -17.03 19.21 -6.76
N GLY A 44 -16.65 20.17 -7.60
CA GLY A 44 -17.02 21.58 -7.46
C GLY A 44 -16.29 22.34 -6.33
N ASN A 45 -15.39 21.68 -5.59
CA ASN A 45 -14.53 22.30 -4.60
C ASN A 45 -13.18 21.58 -4.50
N LYS A 46 -12.10 22.30 -4.84
CA LYS A 46 -10.73 21.79 -4.82
C LYS A 46 -10.31 21.09 -3.53
N TYR A 47 -10.72 21.60 -2.36
CA TYR A 47 -10.34 21.03 -1.08
C TYR A 47 -11.11 19.73 -0.80
N VAL A 48 -12.39 19.69 -1.16
CA VAL A 48 -13.21 18.48 -1.00
C VAL A 48 -12.72 17.39 -1.94
N THR A 49 -12.48 17.71 -3.22
CA THR A 49 -11.92 16.78 -4.21
C THR A 49 -10.58 16.20 -3.73
N LEU A 50 -9.71 17.05 -3.19
CA LEU A 50 -8.41 16.64 -2.65
C LEU A 50 -8.53 15.67 -1.48
N VAL A 51 -9.37 15.98 -0.49
CA VAL A 51 -9.58 15.10 0.68
C VAL A 51 -10.13 13.75 0.26
N VAL A 52 -11.11 13.72 -0.64
CA VAL A 52 -11.68 12.47 -1.17
C VAL A 52 -10.62 11.69 -1.94
N SER A 53 -9.81 12.36 -2.78
CA SER A 53 -8.68 11.74 -3.47
C SER A 53 -7.73 11.03 -2.51
N ILE A 54 -7.26 11.71 -1.46
CA ILE A 54 -6.32 11.13 -0.47
C ILE A 54 -6.92 9.90 0.20
N ILE A 55 -8.21 9.93 0.54
CA ILE A 55 -8.92 8.78 1.14
C ILE A 55 -8.94 7.60 0.17
N LEU A 56 -9.34 7.83 -1.09
CA LEU A 56 -9.41 6.76 -2.11
C LEU A 56 -8.04 6.17 -2.40
N LEU A 57 -7.00 7.00 -2.51
CA LEU A 57 -5.62 6.53 -2.69
C LEU A 57 -5.14 5.72 -1.49
N THR A 58 -5.45 6.15 -0.27
CA THR A 58 -5.11 5.40 0.95
C THR A 58 -5.78 4.02 0.97
N ILE A 59 -7.08 3.97 0.65
CA ILE A 59 -7.84 2.72 0.53
C ILE A 59 -7.22 1.83 -0.55
N ALA A 60 -6.82 2.39 -1.69
CA ALA A 60 -6.19 1.64 -2.77
C ALA A 60 -4.89 0.96 -2.31
N ILE A 61 -3.97 1.70 -1.67
CA ILE A 61 -2.69 1.14 -1.18
C ILE A 61 -2.95 0.00 -0.19
N ILE A 62 -3.88 0.19 0.75
CA ILE A 62 -4.25 -0.82 1.75
C ILE A 62 -4.87 -2.05 1.06
N GLY A 63 -5.80 -1.84 0.13
CA GLY A 63 -6.46 -2.91 -0.63
C GLY A 63 -5.47 -3.75 -1.43
N PHE A 64 -4.57 -3.11 -2.18
CA PHE A 64 -3.50 -3.82 -2.89
C PHE A 64 -2.63 -4.63 -1.94
N SER A 65 -2.27 -4.04 -0.79
CA SER A 65 -1.46 -4.72 0.21
C SER A 65 -2.11 -6.01 0.72
N ILE A 66 -3.42 -5.96 1.01
CA ILE A 66 -4.22 -7.08 1.52
C ILE A 66 -4.43 -8.17 0.45
N GLU A 67 -4.56 -7.83 -0.82
CA GLU A 67 -4.80 -8.84 -1.86
C GLU A 67 -3.51 -9.47 -2.39
N ILE A 68 -2.44 -8.67 -2.52
CA ILE A 68 -1.11 -9.18 -2.90
C ILE A 68 -0.58 -10.12 -1.80
N SER A 69 -0.84 -9.80 -0.53
CA SER A 69 -0.47 -10.66 0.59
C SER A 69 -1.11 -12.06 0.53
N LYS A 70 -2.37 -12.16 0.12
CA LYS A 70 -3.07 -13.45 -0.05
C LYS A 70 -2.45 -14.28 -1.18
N THR A 71 -2.02 -13.62 -2.26
CA THR A 71 -1.36 -14.30 -3.41
C THR A 71 -0.05 -14.99 -3.01
N LEU A 72 0.57 -14.55 -1.92
CA LEU A 72 1.90 -14.96 -1.52
C LEU A 72 1.90 -16.06 -0.43
N ASN A 73 0.78 -16.75 -0.17
CA ASN A 73 0.63 -17.93 0.70
C ASN A 73 1.53 -17.90 1.96
N GLY A 74 1.23 -16.98 2.89
CA GLY A 74 1.91 -16.87 4.20
C GLY A 74 2.78 -15.63 4.37
N SER A 75 2.88 -14.76 3.37
CA SER A 75 3.68 -13.53 3.43
C SER A 75 2.90 -12.30 3.88
N SER A 76 1.66 -12.48 4.35
CA SER A 76 0.69 -11.40 4.50
C SER A 76 1.20 -10.20 5.29
N ASP A 77 2.00 -10.53 6.28
CA ASP A 77 2.53 -9.56 7.19
C ASP A 77 3.51 -8.58 6.54
N PHE A 78 4.31 -8.97 5.55
CA PHE A 78 5.35 -8.04 5.07
C PHE A 78 4.74 -6.88 4.28
N THR A 79 3.79 -7.16 3.39
CA THR A 79 3.14 -6.16 2.54
C THR A 79 2.41 -5.13 3.39
N ILE A 80 1.65 -5.62 4.38
CA ILE A 80 0.90 -4.77 5.32
C ILE A 80 1.85 -3.92 6.16
N ASN A 81 2.95 -4.50 6.67
CA ASN A 81 3.92 -3.77 7.48
C ASN A 81 4.65 -2.69 6.68
N ILE A 82 5.01 -2.93 5.41
CA ILE A 82 5.62 -1.91 4.54
C ILE A 82 4.64 -0.76 4.28
N VAL A 83 3.37 -1.08 3.99
CA VAL A 83 2.34 -0.06 3.73
C VAL A 83 2.01 0.77 4.96
N LEU A 84 1.73 0.13 6.09
CA LEU A 84 1.48 0.84 7.36
C LEU A 84 2.69 1.67 7.78
N GLY A 85 3.89 1.11 7.60
CA GLY A 85 5.14 1.82 7.84
C GLY A 85 5.24 3.10 7.01
N GLY A 86 5.00 3.00 5.69
CA GLY A 86 4.97 4.16 4.79
C GLY A 86 3.93 5.20 5.18
N LEU A 87 2.72 4.77 5.56
CA LEU A 87 1.66 5.67 6.02
C LEU A 87 2.04 6.38 7.33
N PHE A 88 2.62 5.69 8.31
CA PHE A 88 3.06 6.32 9.55
C PHE A 88 4.24 7.28 9.34
N VAL A 89 5.22 6.93 8.50
CA VAL A 89 6.31 7.84 8.13
C VAL A 89 5.75 9.10 7.47
N THR A 90 4.80 8.94 6.55
CA THR A 90 4.11 10.05 5.86
C THR A 90 3.33 10.91 6.85
N ALA A 91 2.59 10.30 7.78
CA ALA A 91 1.85 11.01 8.81
C ALA A 91 2.79 11.80 9.74
N ALA A 92 3.89 11.20 10.18
CA ALA A 92 4.88 11.87 11.02
C ALA A 92 5.52 13.07 10.31
N TYR A 93 5.90 12.89 9.04
CA TYR A 93 6.47 13.97 8.23
C TYR A 93 5.47 15.11 8.01
N THR A 94 4.23 14.77 7.67
CA THR A 94 3.14 15.74 7.50
C THR A 94 2.90 16.54 8.78
N LEU A 95 2.86 15.83 9.93
CA LEU A 95 2.64 16.46 11.22
C LEU A 95 3.76 17.45 11.57
N HIS A 96 5.02 17.07 11.32
CA HIS A 96 6.18 17.95 11.54
C HIS A 96 6.15 19.19 10.63
N TYR A 97 5.81 19.01 9.35
CA TYR A 97 5.78 20.09 8.36
C TYR A 97 4.72 21.15 8.70
N TYR A 98 3.51 20.72 9.06
CA TYR A 98 2.39 21.62 9.31
C TYR A 98 2.34 22.19 10.73
N PHE A 99 2.89 21.47 11.71
CA PHE A 99 2.81 21.82 13.12
C PHE A 99 4.20 21.79 13.75
N PRO A 100 5.04 22.82 13.54
CA PRO A 100 6.39 22.92 14.08
C PRO A 100 6.39 23.27 15.59
N ILE A 101 5.54 22.59 16.35
CA ILE A 101 5.35 22.78 17.79
C ILE A 101 6.04 21.62 18.50
N TRP A 102 6.87 21.92 19.50
CA TRP A 102 7.77 20.95 20.13
C TRP A 102 7.07 19.69 20.66
N TRP A 103 5.89 19.82 21.29
CA TRP A 103 5.14 18.67 21.81
C TRP A 103 4.47 17.84 20.72
N ILE A 104 4.04 18.48 19.61
CA ILE A 104 3.53 17.79 18.42
C ILE A 104 4.67 17.02 17.75
N ASN A 105 5.87 17.58 17.71
CA ASN A 105 7.05 16.89 17.20
C ASN A 105 7.42 15.66 18.04
N ILE A 106 7.23 15.69 19.37
CA ILE A 106 7.42 14.50 20.22
C ILE A 106 6.42 13.39 19.83
N LEU A 107 5.14 13.75 19.63
CA LEU A 107 4.13 12.80 19.15
C LEU A 107 4.49 12.27 17.75
N GLY A 108 4.91 13.16 16.85
CA GLY A 108 5.39 12.82 15.51
C GLY A 108 6.57 11.86 15.54
N LEU A 109 7.47 11.99 16.51
CA LEU A 109 8.61 11.09 16.69
C LEU A 109 8.19 9.69 17.13
N ILE A 110 7.15 9.57 17.98
CA ILE A 110 6.55 8.27 18.33
C ILE A 110 5.92 7.61 17.10
N ILE A 111 5.18 8.39 16.29
CA ILE A 111 4.58 7.90 15.04
C ILE A 111 5.68 7.47 14.05
N LEU A 112 6.73 8.27 13.92
CA LEU A 112 7.88 7.95 13.07
C LEU A 112 8.56 6.66 13.51
N LEU A 113 8.73 6.44 14.81
CA LEU A 113 9.32 5.22 15.36
C LEU A 113 8.47 4.00 15.00
N MET A 114 7.14 4.09 15.13
CA MET A 114 6.22 3.03 14.70
C MET A 114 6.32 2.78 13.19
N GLY A 115 6.41 3.84 12.39
CA GLY A 115 6.57 3.75 10.95
C GLY A 115 7.85 3.05 10.53
N VAL A 116 9.00 3.50 11.07
CA VAL A 116 10.31 2.88 10.81
C VAL A 116 10.33 1.43 11.28
N TYR A 117 9.81 1.13 12.48
CA TYR A 117 9.70 -0.24 12.98
C TYR A 117 8.90 -1.14 12.02
N ALA A 118 7.73 -0.68 11.56
CA ALA A 118 6.90 -1.44 10.63
C ALA A 118 7.61 -1.64 9.27
N VAL A 119 8.27 -0.63 8.72
CA VAL A 119 9.07 -0.77 7.50
C VAL A 119 10.19 -1.81 7.68
N VAL A 120 10.96 -1.71 8.77
CA VAL A 120 12.07 -2.64 9.05
C VAL A 120 11.56 -4.07 9.22
N LEU A 121 10.49 -4.26 9.99
CA LEU A 121 9.85 -5.57 10.17
C LEU A 121 9.31 -6.13 8.85
N GLY A 122 8.68 -5.29 8.04
CA GLY A 122 8.23 -5.63 6.70
C GLY A 122 9.38 -6.08 5.80
N MET A 123 10.49 -5.33 5.78
CA MET A 123 11.68 -5.69 5.01
C MET A 123 12.30 -7.02 5.48
N MET A 124 12.40 -7.26 6.79
CA MET A 124 12.89 -8.55 7.32
C MET A 124 11.99 -9.72 6.92
N LYS A 125 10.66 -9.56 6.99
CA LYS A 125 9.70 -10.57 6.57
C LYS A 125 9.73 -10.82 5.06
N LEU A 126 9.96 -9.78 4.26
CA LEU A 126 10.16 -9.89 2.81
C LEU A 126 11.42 -10.70 2.50
N VAL A 127 12.54 -10.39 3.15
CA VAL A 127 13.79 -11.15 3.01
C VAL A 127 13.55 -12.62 3.36
N ALA A 128 12.95 -12.91 4.51
CA ALA A 128 12.62 -14.28 4.90
C ALA A 128 11.73 -14.98 3.87
N TYR A 129 10.74 -14.29 3.30
CA TYR A 129 9.86 -14.84 2.26
C TYR A 129 10.59 -15.19 0.96
N VAL A 130 11.55 -14.36 0.54
CA VAL A 130 12.35 -14.60 -0.67
C VAL A 130 13.28 -15.80 -0.48
N PHE A 131 13.93 -15.90 0.68
CA PHE A 131 14.93 -16.95 0.93
C PHE A 131 14.34 -18.32 1.32
N ASN A 132 13.14 -18.39 1.90
CA ASN A 132 12.67 -19.59 2.59
C ASN A 132 11.60 -20.41 1.82
N SER A 133 11.57 -20.37 0.49
CA SER A 133 10.42 -20.90 -0.26
C SER A 133 10.73 -21.97 -1.31
N ASN A 134 10.03 -23.10 -1.15
CA ASN A 134 9.98 -24.27 -2.05
C ASN A 134 8.83 -24.23 -3.09
N GLY A 135 8.08 -23.13 -3.23
CA GLY A 135 6.73 -23.18 -3.84
C GLY A 135 6.38 -22.20 -4.97
N GLY A 136 7.31 -21.37 -5.47
CA GLY A 136 6.98 -20.45 -6.56
C GLY A 136 8.22 -19.89 -7.26
N SER A 137 8.10 -19.51 -8.53
CA SER A 137 9.22 -18.95 -9.29
C SER A 137 9.69 -17.65 -8.64
N ILE A 138 11.01 -17.51 -8.44
CA ILE A 138 11.61 -16.32 -7.83
C ILE A 138 11.24 -15.03 -8.61
N SER A 139 11.04 -15.18 -9.93
CA SER A 139 10.67 -14.09 -10.85
C SER A 139 9.30 -13.50 -10.52
N THR A 140 8.28 -14.34 -10.31
CA THR A 140 6.92 -13.88 -9.97
C THR A 140 6.91 -13.09 -8.67
N LYS A 141 7.70 -13.53 -7.68
CA LYS A 141 7.81 -12.85 -6.37
C LYS A 141 8.47 -11.50 -6.48
N ILE A 142 9.58 -11.43 -7.20
CA ILE A 142 10.30 -10.16 -7.44
C ILE A 142 9.39 -9.18 -8.18
N PHE A 143 8.65 -9.64 -9.19
CA PHE A 143 7.70 -8.81 -9.92
C PHE A 143 6.60 -8.23 -9.01
N LEU A 144 5.99 -9.05 -8.15
CA LEU A 144 4.99 -8.60 -7.19
C LEU A 144 5.55 -7.60 -6.18
N ILE A 145 6.76 -7.86 -5.65
CA ILE A 145 7.44 -6.95 -4.72
C ILE A 145 7.72 -5.59 -5.38
N ILE A 146 8.27 -5.57 -6.59
CA ILE A 146 8.56 -4.34 -7.32
C ILE A 146 7.28 -3.55 -7.58
N THR A 147 6.22 -4.23 -8.01
CA THR A 147 4.91 -3.61 -8.27
C THR A 147 4.33 -2.99 -7.00
N GLN A 148 4.44 -3.67 -5.86
CA GLN A 148 4.02 -3.13 -4.57
C GLN A 148 4.81 -1.88 -4.19
N ILE A 149 6.15 -1.93 -4.30
CA ILE A 149 7.01 -0.78 -3.96
C ILE A 149 6.65 0.42 -4.84
N LEU A 150 6.51 0.22 -6.16
CA LEU A 150 6.11 1.26 -7.10
C LEU A 150 4.72 1.85 -6.76
N THR A 151 3.76 1.00 -6.41
CA THR A 151 2.40 1.43 -6.06
C THR A 151 2.40 2.29 -4.80
N VAL A 152 3.11 1.83 -3.75
CA VAL A 152 3.26 2.58 -2.50
C VAL A 152 3.95 3.91 -2.75
N LEU A 153 5.09 3.92 -3.46
CA LEU A 153 5.83 5.14 -3.75
C LEU A 153 5.01 6.14 -4.57
N SER A 154 4.31 5.68 -5.60
CA SER A 154 3.49 6.55 -6.45
C SER A 154 2.35 7.19 -5.67
N ALA A 155 1.66 6.41 -4.83
CA ALA A 155 0.56 6.91 -4.04
C ALA A 155 1.04 7.82 -2.89
N LEU A 156 2.17 7.51 -2.26
CA LEU A 156 2.80 8.40 -1.27
C LEU A 156 3.25 9.73 -1.91
N ALA A 157 3.85 9.68 -3.10
CA ALA A 157 4.23 10.90 -3.84
C ALA A 157 3.00 11.76 -4.15
N ALA A 158 1.91 11.17 -4.65
CA ALA A 158 0.66 11.86 -4.88
C ALA A 158 0.08 12.47 -3.59
N ILE A 159 0.18 11.76 -2.46
CA ILE A 159 -0.25 12.27 -1.15
C ILE A 159 0.63 13.45 -0.70
N PHE A 160 1.95 13.35 -0.82
CA PHE A 160 2.85 14.46 -0.46
C PHE A 160 2.61 15.70 -1.31
N GLU A 161 2.48 15.52 -2.63
CA GLU A 161 2.21 16.63 -3.55
C GLU A 161 0.81 17.23 -3.29
N ALA A 162 -0.19 16.39 -3.00
CA ALA A 162 -1.52 16.82 -2.53
C ALA A 162 -1.45 17.66 -1.25
N LEU A 163 -0.57 17.27 -0.33
CA LEU A 163 -0.29 18.01 0.90
C LEU A 163 0.61 19.23 0.67
N GLY A 164 0.90 19.65 -0.56
CA GLY A 164 1.77 20.80 -0.86
C GLY A 164 3.23 20.60 -0.44
N ILE A 165 3.61 19.37 -0.08
CA ILE A 165 4.97 19.00 0.28
C ILE A 165 5.70 18.67 -1.02
N LYS A 166 6.59 19.57 -1.45
CA LYS A 166 7.47 19.30 -2.60
C LYS A 166 8.49 18.24 -2.21
N VAL A 167 8.34 17.04 -2.75
CA VAL A 167 9.36 15.99 -2.67
C VAL A 167 10.32 16.19 -3.83
N ASP A 168 11.40 16.94 -3.63
CA ASP A 168 12.50 17.02 -4.60
C ASP A 168 13.28 15.70 -4.55
N VAL A 169 12.83 14.69 -5.32
CA VAL A 169 13.49 13.36 -5.40
C VAL A 169 14.81 13.41 -6.18
N PHE A 170 15.04 14.47 -6.95
CA PHE A 170 16.26 14.68 -7.73
C PHE A 170 16.81 16.09 -7.50
N LYS A 171 17.87 16.19 -6.69
CA LYS A 171 18.85 17.27 -6.77
C LYS A 171 20.17 16.69 -7.23
#